data_AF-A0A8T3MN69-F1
#
_entry.id   AF-A0A8T3MN69-F1
#
_cell.length_a   1.000
_cell.length_b   1.000
_cell.length_c   1.000
_cell.angle_alpha   90.00
_cell.angle_beta   90.00
_cell.angle_gamma   90.00
#
_symmetry.space_group_name_H-M   'P 1'
#
loop_
_entity.id
_entity.type
_entity.pdbx_description
1 polymer ?
#
loop_
_entity_poly.entity_id
_entity_poly.type
_entity_poly.pdbx_seq_one_letter_code
_entity_poly.pdbx_strand_id
1 'polypeptide(L)'
;MSRRRKVLIAMAAAGVIVLAPFALIFVPQLTGPAPPAGATRLHIATEPPNLNMSCAAALLAPVRVATSGEELILVTVGTGETVRVVWPSGFGAWRVDGRAMVADPWCRVVGREGDVLDSLGGGLGVDDAFHICPFGIAPRA
;
A
#
# COMPACT_ATOMS: atom_id res chain seq x y z
N MET A 1 -42.21 14.54 21.19
CA MET A 1 -41.46 14.45 19.91
C MET A 1 -42.38 13.91 18.81
N SER A 2 -42.51 14.60 17.67
CA SER A 2 -43.44 14.18 16.61
C SER A 2 -42.93 12.96 15.83
N ARG A 3 -43.84 12.14 15.30
CA ARG A 3 -43.54 10.92 14.51
C ARG A 3 -42.61 11.21 13.33
N ARG A 4 -42.76 12.38 12.68
CA ARG A 4 -41.90 12.85 11.58
C ARG A 4 -40.44 13.06 12.01
N ARG A 5 -40.22 13.61 13.22
CA ARG A 5 -38.86 13.83 13.75
C ARG A 5 -38.16 12.51 14.06
N LYS A 6 -38.88 11.50 14.54
CA LYS A 6 -38.33 10.16 14.78
C LYS A 6 -37.91 9.45 13.48
N VAL A 7 -38.72 9.56 12.43
CA VAL A 7 -38.41 8.96 11.11
C VAL A 7 -37.18 9.62 10.47
N LEU A 8 -37.07 10.95 10.52
CA LEU A 8 -35.90 11.65 9.99
C LEU A 8 -34.60 11.28 10.73
N ILE A 9 -34.65 11.16 12.07
CA ILE A 9 -33.49 10.72 12.86
C ILE A 9 -33.10 9.27 12.51
N ALA A 10 -34.08 8.38 12.35
CA ALA A 10 -33.82 6.99 11.98
C ALA A 10 -33.20 6.87 10.58
N MET A 11 -33.67 7.64 9.60
CA MET A 11 -33.10 7.68 8.24
C MET A 11 -31.68 8.24 8.23
N ALA A 12 -31.42 9.31 8.99
CA ALA A 12 -30.08 9.87 9.12
C ALA A 12 -29.12 8.88 9.81
N ALA A 13 -29.55 8.21 10.88
CA ALA A 13 -28.76 7.20 11.56
C ALA A 13 -28.46 6.01 10.63
N ALA A 14 -29.44 5.51 9.88
CA ALA A 14 -29.24 4.45 8.90
C ALA A 14 -28.26 4.87 7.79
N GLY A 15 -28.38 6.10 7.29
CA GLY A 15 -27.43 6.66 6.31
C GLY A 15 -26.00 6.70 6.84
N VAL A 16 -25.79 7.14 8.08
CA VAL A 16 -24.47 7.16 8.73
C VAL A 16 -23.93 5.74 8.92
N ILE A 17 -24.77 4.80 9.36
CA ILE A 17 -24.36 3.39 9.57
C ILE A 17 -23.92 2.73 8.26
N VAL A 18 -24.51 3.11 7.12
CA VAL A 18 -24.13 2.57 5.79
C VAL A 18 -22.90 3.28 5.23
N LEU A 19 -22.75 4.59 5.43
CA LEU A 19 -21.63 5.37 4.87
C LEU A 19 -20.33 5.22 5.69
N ALA A 20 -20.42 5.06 7.00
CA ALA A 20 -19.27 4.89 7.89
C ALA A 20 -18.34 3.70 7.50
N PRO A 21 -18.84 2.49 7.23
CA PRO A 21 -17.98 1.38 6.82
C PRO A 21 -17.32 1.64 5.47
N PHE A 22 -18.02 2.33 4.55
CA PHE A 22 -17.45 2.71 3.26
C PHE A 22 -16.28 3.68 3.45
N ALA A 23 -16.43 4.71 4.28
CA ALA A 23 -15.35 5.62 4.60
C ALA A 23 -14.17 4.90 5.28
N LEU A 24 -14.42 3.99 6.22
CA LEU A 24 -13.37 3.23 6.92
C LEU A 24 -12.55 2.32 6.00
N ILE A 25 -13.16 1.77 4.95
CA ILE A 25 -12.49 0.88 3.99
C ILE A 25 -11.73 1.68 2.92
N PHE A 26 -12.31 2.77 2.42
CA PHE A 26 -11.77 3.51 1.27
C PHE A 26 -10.81 4.63 1.63
N VAL A 27 -10.98 5.32 2.77
CA VAL A 27 -10.10 6.44 3.14
C VAL A 27 -8.61 6.02 3.26
N PRO A 28 -8.26 4.89 3.89
CA PRO A 28 -6.86 4.48 4.00
C PRO A 28 -6.17 4.24 2.64
N GLN A 29 -6.93 3.78 1.64
CA GLN A 29 -6.44 3.59 0.26
C GLN A 29 -6.04 4.92 -0.40
N LEU A 30 -6.63 6.03 0.04
CA LEU A 30 -6.39 7.36 -0.52
C LEU A 30 -5.31 8.12 0.23
N THR A 31 -5.31 8.03 1.57
CA THR A 31 -4.42 8.80 2.44
C THR A 31 -3.11 8.08 2.75
N GLY A 32 -3.08 6.76 2.57
CA GLY A 32 -2.02 5.91 3.05
C GLY A 32 -2.10 5.64 4.56
N PRO A 33 -1.15 4.84 5.08
CA PRO A 33 -1.20 4.35 6.44
C PRO A 33 -0.65 5.44 7.36
N ALA A 34 -1.13 5.48 8.60
CA ALA A 34 -0.62 6.46 9.57
C ALA A 34 0.86 6.15 9.89
N PRO A 35 1.74 7.17 9.95
CA PRO A 35 3.13 6.96 10.32
C PRO A 35 3.22 6.45 11.77
N PRO A 36 4.04 5.43 12.05
CA PRO A 36 4.33 5.02 13.42
C PRO A 36 5.00 6.15 14.22
N ALA A 37 4.92 6.09 15.55
CA ALA A 37 5.61 7.04 16.41
C ALA A 37 7.14 6.99 16.17
N GLY A 38 7.76 8.17 16.00
CA GLY A 38 9.20 8.27 15.71
C GLY A 38 9.61 7.85 14.28
N ALA A 39 8.65 7.64 13.39
CA ALA A 39 8.92 7.26 12.00
C ALA A 39 9.30 8.46 11.12
N THR A 40 10.34 8.30 10.30
CA THR A 40 10.65 9.22 9.21
C THR A 40 10.06 8.67 7.91
N ARG A 41 9.25 9.46 7.20
CA ARG A 41 8.65 9.02 5.93
C ARG A 41 9.73 8.81 4.87
N LEU A 42 9.65 7.68 4.15
CA LEU A 42 10.46 7.40 2.98
C LEU A 42 9.64 7.63 1.71
N HIS A 43 10.32 8.01 0.64
CA HIS A 43 9.70 8.14 -0.67
C HIS A 43 9.55 6.76 -1.32
N ILE A 44 8.37 6.52 -1.88
CA ILE A 44 8.05 5.39 -2.74
C ILE A 44 7.19 5.92 -3.90
N ALA A 45 7.39 5.36 -5.09
CA ALA A 45 6.51 5.66 -6.21
C ALA A 45 5.15 4.99 -5.97
N THR A 46 4.09 5.78 -5.90
CA THR A 46 2.71 5.29 -5.79
C THR A 46 1.90 5.73 -6.98
N GLU A 47 0.97 4.90 -7.41
CA GLU A 47 0.00 5.26 -8.44
C GLU A 47 -1.21 6.03 -7.86
N PRO A 48 -1.86 6.88 -8.69
CA PRO A 48 -3.17 7.40 -8.35
C PRO A 48 -4.17 6.25 -8.11
N PRO A 49 -5.19 6.46 -7.26
CA PRO A 49 -6.23 5.46 -7.06
C PRO A 49 -6.94 5.22 -8.39
N ASN A 50 -6.65 4.10 -9.03
CA ASN A 50 -7.30 3.67 -10.26
C ASN A 50 -8.12 2.41 -9.94
N LEU A 51 -9.28 2.25 -10.58
CA LEU A 51 -10.10 1.03 -10.45
C LEU A 51 -9.53 -0.12 -11.28
N ASN A 52 -8.43 0.12 -11.99
CA ASN A 52 -7.75 -0.89 -12.77
C ASN A 52 -6.94 -1.73 -11.80
N MET A 53 -7.37 -2.97 -11.58
CA MET A 53 -6.56 -3.98 -10.90
C MET A 53 -5.40 -4.41 -11.82
N SER A 54 -4.59 -3.46 -12.29
CA SER A 54 -3.47 -3.69 -13.22
C SER A 54 -2.32 -4.36 -12.48
N CYS A 55 -2.55 -5.62 -12.12
CA CYS A 55 -1.52 -6.60 -11.89
C CYS A 55 -1.09 -7.07 -13.28
N ALA A 56 -0.06 -6.43 -13.86
CA ALA A 56 0.47 -6.92 -15.13
C ALA A 56 1.05 -8.32 -14.92
N ALA A 57 0.76 -9.24 -15.84
CA ALA A 57 0.90 -10.69 -15.64
C ALA A 57 2.35 -11.22 -15.57
N ALA A 58 3.38 -10.36 -15.63
CA ALA A 58 4.78 -10.79 -15.66
C ALA A 58 5.39 -10.82 -14.26
N LEU A 59 5.48 -12.01 -13.66
CA LEU A 59 6.01 -12.19 -12.30
C LEU A 59 7.36 -11.49 -12.09
N LEU A 60 7.40 -10.49 -11.21
CA LEU A 60 8.63 -9.85 -10.78
C LEU A 60 9.51 -10.89 -10.08
N ALA A 61 10.78 -10.96 -10.47
CA ALA A 61 11.76 -11.80 -9.81
C ALA A 61 11.87 -11.42 -8.32
N PRO A 62 12.29 -12.33 -7.42
CA PRO A 62 12.46 -12.01 -6.01
C PRO A 62 13.32 -10.77 -5.81
N VAL A 63 12.81 -9.81 -5.04
CA VAL A 63 13.50 -8.54 -4.74
C VAL A 63 13.75 -8.42 -3.25
N ARG A 64 14.82 -7.73 -2.89
CA ARG A 64 15.16 -7.36 -1.52
C ARG A 64 14.75 -5.91 -1.27
N VAL A 65 14.15 -5.64 -0.12
CA VAL A 65 13.90 -4.28 0.35
C VAL A 65 15.21 -3.63 0.78
N ALA A 66 15.51 -2.47 0.22
CA ALA A 66 16.69 -1.69 0.56
C ALA A 66 16.35 -0.19 0.62
N THR A 67 17.33 0.63 0.98
CA THR A 67 17.18 2.08 0.98
C THR A 67 18.28 2.76 0.17
N SER A 68 17.91 3.89 -0.44
CA SER A 68 18.83 4.82 -1.07
C SER A 68 18.50 6.23 -0.58
N GLY A 69 19.21 6.69 0.47
CA GLY A 69 18.91 7.95 1.14
C GLY A 69 17.52 7.97 1.80
N GLU A 70 16.63 8.78 1.24
CA GLU A 70 15.23 8.93 1.68
C GLU A 70 14.25 8.06 0.89
N GLU A 71 14.72 7.28 -0.08
CA GLU A 71 13.89 6.39 -0.88
C GLU A 71 13.95 4.95 -0.36
N LEU A 72 12.80 4.27 -0.36
CA LEU A 72 12.75 2.82 -0.25
C LEU A 72 12.80 2.24 -1.67
N ILE A 73 13.83 1.44 -1.94
CA ILE A 73 14.08 0.82 -3.24
C ILE A 73 13.95 -0.69 -3.14
N LEU A 74 13.74 -1.33 -4.28
CA LEU A 74 13.73 -2.78 -4.40
C LEU A 74 14.89 -3.21 -5.30
N VAL A 75 15.63 -4.22 -4.85
CA VAL A 75 16.84 -4.71 -5.53
C VAL A 75 16.64 -6.18 -5.89
N THR A 76 16.81 -6.55 -7.16
CA THR A 76 16.67 -7.94 -7.59
C THR A 76 17.69 -8.83 -6.87
N VAL A 77 17.25 -9.94 -6.28
CA VAL A 77 18.15 -10.86 -5.56
C VAL A 77 19.16 -11.52 -6.51
N GLY A 78 18.77 -11.79 -7.76
CA GLY A 78 19.63 -12.46 -8.74
C GLY A 78 20.71 -11.57 -9.34
N THR A 79 20.39 -10.32 -9.68
CA THR A 79 21.32 -9.41 -10.39
C THR A 79 21.90 -8.32 -9.49
N GLY A 80 21.28 -8.01 -8.35
CA GLY A 80 21.66 -6.87 -7.51
C GLY A 80 21.27 -5.51 -8.09
N GLU A 81 20.53 -5.48 -9.20
CA GLU A 81 20.09 -4.24 -9.84
C GLU A 81 18.85 -3.66 -9.14
N THR A 82 18.76 -2.33 -9.11
CA THR A 82 17.57 -1.65 -8.60
C THR A 82 16.45 -1.77 -9.63
N VAL A 83 15.28 -2.17 -9.16
CA VAL A 83 14.08 -2.29 -9.98
C VAL A 83 13.16 -1.11 -9.69
N ARG A 84 12.68 -0.47 -10.75
CA ARG A 84 11.66 0.57 -10.62
C ARG A 84 10.31 -0.08 -10.37
N VAL A 85 9.75 0.18 -9.21
CA VAL A 85 8.49 -0.41 -8.76
C VAL A 85 7.51 0.69 -8.38
N VAL A 86 6.26 0.53 -8.80
CA VAL A 86 5.16 1.41 -8.45
C VAL A 86 4.18 0.67 -7.56
N TRP A 87 3.92 1.25 -6.39
CA TRP A 87 3.02 0.71 -5.39
C TRP A 87 1.58 1.19 -5.62
N PRO A 88 0.57 0.38 -5.28
CA PRO A 88 -0.82 0.83 -5.24
C PRO A 88 -0.99 2.06 -4.36
N SER A 89 -2.02 2.86 -4.66
CA SER A 89 -2.42 3.96 -3.81
C SER A 89 -2.65 3.49 -2.37
N GLY A 90 -2.18 4.29 -1.42
CA GLY A 90 -2.35 4.03 0.01
C GLY A 90 -1.26 3.16 0.63
N PHE A 91 -0.27 2.71 -0.14
CA PHE A 91 0.95 2.17 0.46
C PHE A 91 1.79 3.30 1.06
N GLY A 92 2.55 2.97 2.10
CA GLY A 92 3.45 3.90 2.77
C GLY A 92 4.76 3.23 3.14
N ALA A 93 5.83 4.01 3.15
CA ALA A 93 7.14 3.57 3.62
C ALA A 93 7.69 4.52 4.67
N TRP A 94 8.35 3.97 5.68
CA TRP A 94 9.01 4.74 6.73
C TRP A 94 10.28 4.06 7.21
N ARG A 95 11.15 4.86 7.80
CA ARG A 95 12.25 4.42 8.64
C ARG A 95 11.82 4.53 10.10
N VAL A 96 11.86 3.41 10.83
CA VAL A 96 11.59 3.33 12.27
C VAL A 96 12.76 2.61 12.93
N ASP A 97 13.29 3.20 14.00
CA ASP A 97 14.47 2.69 14.72
C ASP A 97 15.66 2.38 13.78
N GLY A 98 15.85 3.24 12.77
CA GLY A 98 16.92 3.11 11.78
C GLY A 98 16.69 2.08 10.67
N ARG A 99 15.57 1.36 10.67
CA ARG A 99 15.24 0.35 9.65
C ARG A 99 14.08 0.79 8.77
N ALA A 100 14.21 0.64 7.46
CA ALA A 100 13.10 0.88 6.57
C ALA A 100 12.04 -0.23 6.63
N MET A 101 10.80 0.18 6.39
CA MET A 101 9.69 -0.73 6.16
C MET A 101 8.69 -0.11 5.19
N VAL A 102 7.94 -0.98 4.53
CA VAL A 102 6.78 -0.66 3.72
C VAL A 102 5.56 -1.31 4.35
N ALA A 103 4.44 -0.60 4.39
CA ALA A 103 3.16 -1.12 4.83
C ALA A 103 2.05 -0.83 3.82
N ASP A 104 1.06 -1.70 3.85
CA ASP A 104 -0.16 -1.53 3.07
C ASP A 104 -1.11 -0.50 3.73
N PRO A 105 -2.20 -0.09 3.04
CA PRO A 105 -3.16 0.91 3.53
C PRO A 105 -3.75 0.59 4.92
N TRP A 106 -3.73 -0.67 5.34
CA TRP A 106 -4.26 -1.11 6.62
C TRP A 106 -3.20 -1.23 7.71
N CYS A 107 -2.04 -0.59 7.50
CA CYS A 107 -0.90 -0.57 8.41
C CYS A 107 -0.25 -1.95 8.63
N ARG A 108 -0.52 -2.93 7.76
CA ARG A 108 0.17 -4.22 7.83
C ARG A 108 1.53 -4.09 7.14
N VAL A 109 2.58 -4.45 7.86
CA VAL A 109 3.94 -4.45 7.32
C VAL A 109 4.05 -5.50 6.21
N VAL A 110 4.47 -5.03 5.05
CA VAL A 110 4.63 -5.81 3.82
C VAL A 110 6.07 -6.27 3.66
N GLY A 111 7.02 -5.46 4.10
CA GLY A 111 8.43 -5.79 4.08
C GLY A 111 9.24 -4.81 4.91
N ARG A 112 10.37 -5.29 5.41
CA ARG A 112 11.38 -4.53 6.14
C ARG A 112 12.68 -4.57 5.37
N GLU A 113 13.55 -3.61 5.63
CA GLU A 113 14.90 -3.58 5.08
C GLU A 113 15.63 -4.91 5.27
N GLY A 114 16.11 -5.49 4.17
CA GLY A 114 16.73 -6.81 4.12
C GLY A 114 15.77 -7.95 3.78
N ASP A 115 14.46 -7.78 3.94
CA ASP A 115 13.47 -8.81 3.59
C ASP A 115 13.50 -9.08 2.10
N VAL A 116 13.34 -10.35 1.74
CA VAL A 116 13.14 -10.78 0.36
C VAL A 116 11.65 -10.97 0.13
N LEU A 117 11.12 -10.23 -0.82
CA LEU A 117 9.73 -10.25 -1.23
C LEU A 117 9.62 -11.01 -2.56
N ASP A 118 8.79 -12.04 -2.56
CA ASP A 118 8.42 -12.82 -3.72
C ASP A 118 7.01 -12.45 -4.19
N SER A 119 6.71 -12.71 -5.48
CA SER A 119 5.35 -12.60 -6.02
C SER A 119 4.70 -11.22 -5.89
N LEU A 120 5.52 -10.17 -5.90
CA LEU A 120 5.10 -8.80 -5.63
C LEU A 120 4.23 -8.17 -6.74
N GLY A 121 4.30 -8.68 -7.97
CA GLY A 121 3.49 -8.22 -9.08
C GLY A 121 4.18 -8.38 -10.41
N GLY A 122 3.94 -7.47 -11.36
CA GLY A 122 4.53 -7.59 -12.68
C GLY A 122 4.54 -6.34 -13.55
N GLY A 123 5.28 -6.41 -14.66
CA GLY A 123 5.45 -5.34 -15.65
C GLY A 123 4.89 -5.72 -17.02
N LEU A 124 4.74 -4.74 -17.92
CA LEU A 124 4.22 -4.97 -19.28
C LEU A 124 5.34 -5.14 -20.33
N GLY A 125 6.61 -4.91 -20.00
CA GLY A 125 7.71 -5.04 -20.95
C GLY A 125 9.08 -4.63 -20.40
N VAL A 126 10.08 -4.59 -21.29
CA VAL A 126 11.44 -4.10 -21.01
C VAL A 126 11.38 -2.58 -20.84
N ASP A 127 12.03 -2.03 -19.81
CA ASP A 127 12.07 -0.61 -19.44
C ASP A 127 10.81 -0.01 -18.78
N ASP A 128 9.75 -0.79 -18.57
CA ASP A 128 8.58 -0.36 -17.81
C ASP A 128 8.79 -0.53 -16.29
N ALA A 129 8.06 0.29 -15.51
CA ALA A 129 7.98 0.06 -14.07
C ALA A 129 7.18 -1.21 -13.77
N PHE A 130 7.57 -1.94 -12.72
CA PHE A 130 6.80 -3.07 -12.23
C PHE A 130 5.71 -2.58 -11.29
N HIS A 131 4.48 -3.02 -11.53
CA HIS A 131 3.32 -2.62 -10.75
C HIS A 131 3.01 -3.69 -9.69
N ILE A 132 2.97 -3.27 -8.43
CA ILE A 132 2.72 -4.17 -7.30
C ILE A 132 1.24 -4.55 -7.23
N CYS A 133 0.97 -5.83 -7.00
CA CYS A 133 -0.40 -6.32 -6.90
C CYS A 133 -0.89 -6.27 -5.44
N PRO A 134 -2.01 -5.60 -5.14
CA PRO A 134 -2.48 -5.42 -3.76
C PRO A 134 -2.85 -6.75 -3.07
N PHE A 135 -3.13 -7.82 -3.82
CA PHE A 135 -3.53 -9.14 -3.29
C PHE A 135 -2.37 -10.15 -3.20
N GLY A 136 -1.22 -9.88 -3.81
CA GLY A 136 -0.08 -10.82 -3.84
C GLY A 136 0.83 -10.74 -2.62
N ILE A 137 0.62 -9.74 -1.77
CA ILE A 137 1.46 -9.45 -0.62
C ILE A 137 0.94 -10.23 0.59
N ALA A 138 1.34 -11.49 0.70
CA ALA A 138 1.16 -12.26 1.92
C ALA A 138 2.41 -12.06 2.80
N PRO A 139 2.28 -11.56 4.04
CA PRO A 139 3.40 -11.61 4.98
C PRO A 139 3.75 -13.08 5.22
N ARG A 140 5.03 -13.43 5.06
CA ARG A 140 5.52 -14.72 5.56
C ARG A 140 5.41 -14.70 7.10
N ALA A 141 4.77 -15.72 7.64
CA ALA A 141 4.63 -15.95 9.08
C ALA A 141 5.98 -16.28 9.73
#